data_AF-A0A1I0M5H7-F1
#
_entry.id   AF-A0A1I0M5H7-F1
#
_cell.length_a   1.000
_cell.length_b   1.000
_cell.length_c   1.000
_cell.angle_alpha   90.00
_cell.angle_beta   90.00
_cell.angle_gamma   90.00
#
_symmetry.space_group_name_H-M   'P 1'
#
loop_
_entity.id
_entity.type
_entity.pdbx_description
1 polymer ?
#
loop_
_entity_poly.entity_id
_entity_poly.type
_entity_poly.pdbx_seq_one_letter_code
_entity_poly.pdbx_strand_id
1 'polypeptide(L)'
;MKRFETKKIICVMMAALMLCSFAACKKKAEAEETEEADVTPTPIPVETTEVPATSLTVYEGPLPANSIEVTWTETELSEPTVMYAAVTQGEFLRVRQGPDTEYNIVGTLTRNQVVTVVAQTTTGWYKTSDGFYVSGNYLTSTPST
;
A
#
# COMPACT_ATOMS: atom_id res chain seq x y z
N MET A 1 -8.30 -38.50 -27.69
CA MET A 1 -9.74 -38.40 -27.37
C MET A 1 -10.02 -36.97 -26.93
N LYS A 2 -10.97 -36.32 -27.64
CA LYS A 2 -11.85 -35.16 -27.33
C LYS A 2 -11.39 -34.13 -26.27
N ARG A 3 -11.53 -32.81 -26.42
CA ARG A 3 -11.95 -31.85 -27.46
C ARG A 3 -11.66 -30.47 -26.83
N PHE A 4 -11.00 -29.58 -27.57
CA PHE A 4 -10.74 -28.18 -27.19
C PHE A 4 -12.03 -27.37 -27.44
N GLU A 5 -12.79 -27.04 -26.40
CA GLU A 5 -13.98 -26.19 -26.54
C GLU A 5 -13.55 -24.72 -26.56
N THR A 6 -13.68 -24.15 -27.75
CA THR A 6 -13.30 -22.79 -28.12
C THR A 6 -14.54 -21.90 -28.06
N LYS A 7 -14.44 -20.76 -27.37
CA LYS A 7 -15.20 -19.51 -27.60
C LYS A 7 -16.72 -19.62 -27.82
N LYS A 8 -17.52 -19.34 -26.80
CA LYS A 8 -18.82 -18.63 -26.91
C LYS A 8 -19.10 -17.83 -25.64
N ILE A 9 -19.15 -16.51 -25.78
CA ILE A 9 -19.79 -15.41 -25.00
C ILE A 9 -19.01 -14.17 -25.48
N ILE A 10 -19.10 -13.76 -26.75
CA ILE A 10 -20.20 -12.98 -27.34
C ILE A 10 -20.63 -11.85 -26.41
N CYS A 11 -19.85 -10.78 -26.43
CA CYS A 11 -20.30 -9.43 -26.78
C CYS A 11 -21.81 -9.20 -26.66
N VAL A 12 -22.25 -8.65 -25.52
CA VAL A 12 -23.51 -7.90 -25.43
C VAL A 12 -23.14 -6.47 -25.10
N MET A 13 -23.12 -5.65 -26.14
CA MET A 13 -23.22 -4.20 -26.09
C MET A 13 -24.53 -3.84 -25.38
N MET A 14 -24.45 -3.08 -24.29
CA MET A 14 -25.56 -2.24 -23.82
C MET A 14 -24.97 -0.86 -23.54
N ALA A 15 -25.02 -0.04 -24.58
CA ALA A 15 -24.83 1.39 -24.52
C ALA A 15 -25.96 2.02 -23.69
N ALA A 16 -25.60 2.80 -22.67
CA ALA A 16 -26.49 3.76 -22.04
C ALA A 16 -25.75 5.09 -21.92
N LEU A 17 -25.78 5.85 -23.03
CA LEU A 17 -25.57 7.29 -23.05
C LEU A 17 -26.70 7.95 -22.27
N MET A 18 -26.42 8.38 -21.03
CA MET A 18 -27.30 9.30 -20.30
C MET A 18 -26.65 10.68 -20.33
N LEU A 19 -27.16 11.49 -21.25
CA LEU A 19 -26.82 12.88 -21.51
C LEU A 19 -27.39 13.81 -20.42
N CYS A 20 -26.68 14.94 -20.23
CA CYS A 20 -27.11 16.20 -19.60
C CYS A 20 -27.25 16.16 -18.07
N SER A 21 -26.43 16.87 -17.29
CA SER A 21 -26.52 18.34 -17.24
C SER A 21 -25.26 18.98 -16.62
N PHE A 22 -24.54 19.77 -17.41
CA PHE A 22 -23.66 20.83 -16.91
C PHE A 22 -24.52 22.06 -16.65
N ALA A 23 -24.79 22.38 -15.38
CA ALA A 23 -25.34 23.67 -15.00
C ALA A 23 -24.20 24.59 -14.59
N ALA A 24 -23.76 25.43 -15.53
CA ALA A 24 -22.91 26.57 -15.27
C ALA A 24 -23.78 27.77 -14.82
N CYS A 25 -23.56 28.26 -13.61
CA CYS A 25 -23.80 29.64 -13.17
C CYS A 25 -22.68 29.98 -12.17
N LYS A 26 -21.61 30.67 -12.60
CA LYS A 26 -21.50 32.12 -12.81
C LYS A 26 -21.40 32.90 -11.48
N LYS A 27 -20.15 33.29 -11.20
CA LYS A 27 -19.71 34.65 -10.82
C LYS A 27 -19.96 35.14 -9.38
N LYS A 28 -18.83 35.53 -8.74
CA LYS A 28 -18.52 36.80 -8.00
C LYS A 28 -17.59 36.44 -6.82
N ALA A 29 -16.29 36.76 -6.75
CA ALA A 29 -15.50 38.01 -6.88
C ALA A 29 -15.74 39.04 -5.75
N GLU A 30 -14.63 39.66 -5.31
CA GLU A 30 -14.37 40.67 -4.26
C GLU A 30 -14.16 40.13 -2.83
N ALA A 31 -12.94 40.21 -2.25
CA ALA A 31 -12.14 41.38 -1.77
C ALA A 31 -12.62 41.82 -0.38
N GLU A 32 -11.84 42.32 0.57
CA GLU A 32 -10.49 42.90 0.74
C GLU A 32 -10.27 42.87 2.28
N GLU A 33 -9.09 42.83 2.89
CA GLU A 33 -8.28 44.00 3.30
C GLU A 33 -7.37 43.47 4.43
N THR A 34 -6.05 43.43 4.21
CA THR A 34 -5.02 44.27 4.86
C THR A 34 -5.00 44.17 6.40
N GLU A 35 -3.93 43.56 6.94
CA GLU A 35 -3.25 44.19 8.07
C GLU A 35 -1.77 43.82 8.06
N GLU A 36 -0.96 44.87 7.97
CA GLU A 36 0.49 44.91 8.02
C GLU A 36 0.91 44.98 9.49
N ALA A 37 1.73 44.05 9.97
CA ALA A 37 2.44 44.23 11.22
C ALA A 37 3.80 43.52 11.17
N ASP A 38 4.79 44.34 10.83
CA ASP A 38 6.17 44.29 11.27
C ASP A 38 6.39 43.53 12.59
N VAL A 39 7.17 42.45 12.53
CA VAL A 39 8.07 42.06 13.62
C VAL A 39 9.39 41.58 13.03
N THR A 40 10.32 42.52 12.92
CA THR A 40 11.78 42.38 13.19
C THR A 40 12.30 40.92 13.26
N PRO A 41 13.18 40.49 12.33
CA PRO A 41 13.73 39.14 12.35
C PRO A 41 14.69 38.96 13.53
N THR A 42 14.29 38.14 14.50
CA THR A 42 15.19 37.57 15.50
C THR A 42 16.26 36.72 14.78
N PRO A 43 17.57 36.91 15.03
CA PRO A 43 18.60 36.14 14.35
C PRO A 43 18.49 34.66 14.73
N ILE A 44 18.23 33.83 13.73
CA ILE A 44 18.23 32.37 13.81
C ILE A 44 19.68 31.95 14.13
N PRO A 45 19.93 31.13 15.18
CA PRO A 45 21.24 30.52 15.34
C PRO A 45 21.53 29.67 14.10
N VAL A 46 22.61 30.02 13.40
CA VAL A 46 23.13 29.27 12.26
C VAL A 46 23.67 27.95 12.78
N GLU A 47 22.83 26.92 12.73
CA GLU A 47 23.30 25.55 12.84
C GLU A 47 24.00 25.20 11.53
N THR A 48 25.33 25.22 11.59
CA THR A 48 26.21 24.67 10.58
C THR A 48 25.96 23.17 10.50
N THR A 49 25.16 22.76 9.51
CA THR A 49 24.98 21.37 9.13
C THR A 49 26.29 20.85 8.53
N GLU A 50 27.13 20.26 9.37
CA GLU A 50 28.29 19.50 8.92
C GLU A 50 27.80 18.24 8.19
N VAL A 51 28.28 18.06 6.96
CA VAL A 51 28.00 16.87 6.13
C VAL A 51 28.89 15.74 6.64
N PRO A 52 28.37 14.67 7.27
CA PRO A 52 29.24 13.56 7.63
C PRO A 52 29.65 12.80 6.36
N ALA A 53 30.93 12.94 6.02
CA ALA A 53 31.59 12.14 4.99
C ALA A 53 31.44 10.65 5.35
N THR A 54 30.64 9.92 4.55
CA THR A 54 30.43 8.49 4.76
C THR A 54 31.57 7.73 4.09
N SER A 55 32.64 7.46 4.84
CA SER A 55 33.67 6.49 4.43
C SER A 55 33.06 5.08 4.46
N LEU A 56 32.85 4.49 3.28
CA LEU A 56 32.41 3.11 3.14
C LEU A 56 33.53 2.17 3.61
N THR A 57 33.28 1.41 4.66
CA THR A 57 34.18 0.38 5.13
C THR A 57 34.06 -0.87 4.27
N VAL A 58 35.21 -1.36 3.78
CA VAL A 58 35.34 -2.65 3.12
C VAL A 58 35.14 -3.76 4.16
N TYR A 59 34.27 -4.71 3.85
CA TYR A 59 33.85 -5.79 4.75
C TYR A 59 34.86 -6.95 4.72
N GLU A 60 35.64 -7.09 5.79
CA GLU A 60 36.62 -8.17 6.01
C GLU A 60 36.36 -8.83 7.39
N GLY A 61 35.73 -10.01 7.40
CA GLY A 61 35.47 -10.84 8.59
C GLY A 61 33.97 -11.13 8.83
N PRO A 62 33.58 -12.21 9.54
CA PRO A 62 32.17 -12.53 9.78
C PRO A 62 31.46 -11.37 10.50
N LEU A 63 30.33 -10.91 9.92
CA LEU A 63 29.55 -9.76 10.38
C LEU A 63 29.39 -9.72 11.91
N PRO A 64 29.65 -8.58 12.58
CA PRO A 64 29.25 -8.39 13.98
C PRO A 64 27.72 -8.51 14.07
N ALA A 65 27.22 -9.10 15.15
CA ALA A 65 25.78 -9.30 15.36
C ALA A 65 25.03 -7.97 15.29
N ASN A 66 24.32 -7.81 14.17
CA ASN A 66 23.34 -6.75 13.93
C ASN A 66 22.31 -6.77 15.07
N SER A 67 22.23 -5.68 15.84
CA SER A 67 21.29 -5.51 16.97
C SER A 67 19.99 -4.81 16.55
N ILE A 68 19.62 -4.86 15.28
CA ILE A 68 18.23 -4.69 14.84
C ILE A 68 17.62 -6.08 14.95
N GLU A 69 17.01 -6.36 16.10
CA GLU A 69 16.36 -7.65 16.35
C GLU A 69 15.20 -7.81 15.38
N VAL A 70 15.30 -8.78 14.48
CA VAL A 70 14.15 -9.28 13.72
C VAL A 70 13.28 -10.02 14.73
N THR A 71 12.33 -9.31 15.34
CA THR A 71 11.50 -9.82 16.45
C THR A 71 10.21 -10.50 16.00
N TRP A 72 9.99 -10.71 14.70
CA TRP A 72 8.82 -11.47 14.25
C TRP A 72 9.21 -12.87 13.82
N THR A 73 8.44 -13.82 14.33
CA THR A 73 8.50 -15.22 13.91
C THR A 73 7.50 -15.42 12.78
N GLU A 74 7.99 -16.02 11.70
CA GLU A 74 7.20 -16.43 10.55
C GLU A 74 7.08 -17.95 10.53
N THR A 75 5.87 -18.44 10.35
CA THR A 75 5.55 -19.85 10.14
C THR A 75 5.21 -20.04 8.67
N GLU A 76 6.08 -20.72 7.95
CA GLU A 76 5.83 -21.13 6.56
C GLU A 76 4.62 -22.07 6.50
N LEU A 77 3.71 -21.82 5.55
CA LEU A 77 2.58 -22.71 5.29
C LEU A 77 3.08 -23.96 4.56
N SER A 78 2.47 -25.11 4.84
CA SER A 78 2.83 -26.38 4.17
C SER A 78 2.60 -26.34 2.66
N GLU A 79 1.72 -25.46 2.20
CA GLU A 79 1.44 -25.18 0.80
C GLU A 79 0.98 -23.72 0.61
N PRO A 80 1.22 -23.12 -0.56
CA PRO A 80 0.70 -21.80 -0.86
C PRO A 80 -0.83 -21.81 -0.89
N THR A 81 -1.45 -20.89 -0.15
CA THR A 81 -2.92 -20.79 -0.04
C THR A 81 -3.42 -19.57 -0.80
N VAL A 82 -4.47 -19.74 -1.59
CA VAL A 82 -5.13 -18.62 -2.29
C VAL A 82 -6.21 -18.03 -1.38
N MET A 83 -6.13 -16.72 -1.17
CA MET A 83 -7.06 -15.93 -0.34
C MET A 83 -7.57 -14.73 -1.13
N TYR A 84 -8.62 -14.08 -0.60
CA TYR A 84 -9.25 -12.90 -1.18
C TYR A 84 -9.23 -11.75 -0.17
N ALA A 85 -9.05 -10.53 -0.66
CA ALA A 85 -9.15 -9.33 0.17
C ALA A 85 -10.61 -9.06 0.59
N ALA A 86 -10.90 -9.20 1.89
CA ALA A 86 -12.16 -8.88 2.54
C ALA A 86 -12.19 -7.41 3.00
N VAL A 87 -12.46 -6.51 2.07
CA VAL A 87 -12.66 -5.07 2.34
C VAL A 87 -14.00 -4.58 1.80
N THR A 88 -14.49 -3.46 2.33
CA THR A 88 -15.74 -2.83 1.86
C THR A 88 -15.58 -2.34 0.41
N GLN A 89 -16.69 -2.20 -0.30
CA GLN A 89 -16.66 -1.64 -1.65
C GLN A 89 -16.18 -0.17 -1.61
N GLY A 90 -15.18 0.14 -2.44
CA GLY A 90 -14.52 1.45 -2.46
C GLY A 90 -13.32 1.59 -1.51
N GLU A 91 -13.06 0.58 -0.66
CA GLU A 91 -11.89 0.54 0.21
C GLU A 91 -10.76 -0.32 -0.38
N PHE A 92 -9.58 -0.19 0.23
CA PHE A 92 -8.35 -0.85 -0.21
C PHE A 92 -7.60 -1.48 0.96
N LEU A 93 -7.21 -2.75 0.81
CA LEU A 93 -6.28 -3.41 1.73
C LEU A 93 -4.85 -3.01 1.37
N ARG A 94 -4.07 -2.55 2.34
CA ARG A 94 -2.68 -2.11 2.12
C ARG A 94 -1.72 -3.31 2.17
N VAL A 95 -0.84 -3.36 1.18
CA VAL A 95 0.28 -4.31 1.10
C VAL A 95 1.54 -3.59 1.58
N ARG A 96 2.31 -4.20 2.48
CA ARG A 96 3.44 -3.56 3.17
C ARG A 96 4.73 -4.34 3.05
N GLN A 97 5.86 -3.67 3.29
CA GLN A 97 7.19 -4.31 3.30
C GLN A 97 7.42 -5.23 4.50
N GLY A 98 6.66 -5.09 5.57
CA GLY A 98 6.81 -5.89 6.79
C GLY A 98 5.48 -6.11 7.52
N PRO A 99 5.46 -7.02 8.51
CA PRO A 99 4.26 -7.45 9.22
C PRO A 99 3.85 -6.48 10.34
N ASP A 100 3.79 -5.19 10.02
CA ASP A 100 3.29 -4.13 10.89
C ASP A 100 2.80 -2.93 10.06
N THR A 101 2.01 -2.07 10.69
CA THR A 101 1.55 -0.79 10.16
C THR A 101 2.63 0.29 10.06
N GLU A 102 3.75 0.13 10.77
CA GLU A 102 4.91 1.04 10.69
C GLU A 102 5.71 0.90 9.39
N TYR A 103 5.66 -0.27 8.75
CA TYR A 103 6.37 -0.51 7.49
C TYR A 103 5.74 0.21 6.31
N ASN A 104 6.57 0.63 5.37
CA ASN A 104 6.12 1.31 4.15
C ASN A 104 5.10 0.49 3.35
N ILE A 105 4.13 1.20 2.79
CA ILE A 105 3.12 0.66 1.88
C ILE A 105 3.74 0.51 0.49
N VAL A 106 3.65 -0.68 -0.10
CA VAL A 106 4.16 -0.97 -1.45
C VAL A 106 3.05 -1.06 -2.49
N GLY A 107 1.80 -1.22 -2.05
CA GLY A 107 0.67 -1.36 -2.95
C GLY A 107 -0.65 -1.53 -2.20
N THR A 108 -1.70 -1.77 -2.97
CA THR A 108 -3.05 -1.96 -2.47
C THR A 108 -3.78 -3.10 -3.20
N LEU A 109 -4.70 -3.74 -2.51
CA LEU A 109 -5.62 -4.75 -3.04
C LEU A 109 -7.05 -4.22 -2.94
N THR A 110 -7.81 -4.35 -4.02
CA THR A 110 -9.25 -4.05 -4.03
C THR A 110 -10.06 -5.20 -3.44
N ARG A 111 -11.32 -4.97 -3.11
CA ARG A 111 -12.28 -6.01 -2.71
C ARG A 111 -12.21 -7.23 -3.62
N ASN A 112 -12.14 -8.42 -3.03
CA ASN A 112 -12.08 -9.72 -3.71
C ASN A 112 -10.86 -9.92 -4.61
N GLN A 113 -9.86 -9.04 -4.56
CA GLN A 113 -8.61 -9.28 -5.26
C GLN A 113 -7.90 -10.48 -4.66
N VAL A 114 -7.39 -11.34 -5.52
CA VAL A 114 -6.76 -12.60 -5.18
C VAL A 114 -5.34 -12.35 -4.69
N VAL A 115 -4.94 -13.05 -3.64
CA VAL A 115 -3.57 -13.08 -3.13
C VAL A 115 -3.16 -14.50 -2.77
N THR A 116 -1.97 -14.90 -3.18
CA THR A 116 -1.38 -16.17 -2.75
C THR A 116 -0.51 -15.90 -1.54
N VAL A 117 -0.79 -16.57 -0.43
CA VAL A 117 -0.02 -16.46 0.81
C VAL A 117 0.82 -17.72 1.02
N VAL A 118 2.05 -17.53 1.50
CA VAL A 118 3.05 -18.60 1.68
C VAL A 118 3.44 -18.80 3.13
N ALA A 119 3.25 -17.78 3.98
CA ALA A 119 3.59 -17.87 5.38
C ALA A 119 2.71 -16.94 6.23
N GLN A 120 2.72 -17.15 7.53
CA GLN A 120 1.99 -16.35 8.51
C GLN A 120 2.91 -15.94 9.66
N THR A 121 2.80 -14.70 10.11
CA THR A 121 3.51 -14.22 11.31
C THR A 121 2.69 -14.45 12.57
N THR A 122 3.36 -14.53 13.71
CA THR A 122 2.70 -14.61 15.03
C THR A 122 1.81 -13.40 15.35
N THR A 123 2.03 -12.27 14.67
CA THR A 123 1.25 -11.03 14.77
C THR A 123 0.02 -11.01 13.85
N GLY A 124 -0.29 -12.10 13.14
CA GLY A 124 -1.48 -12.22 12.31
C GLY A 124 -1.35 -11.58 10.92
N TRP A 125 -0.13 -11.33 10.45
CA TRP A 125 0.12 -10.94 9.06
C TRP A 125 0.41 -12.17 8.21
N TYR A 126 0.04 -12.11 6.95
CA TYR A 126 0.39 -13.11 5.96
C TYR A 126 1.43 -12.56 5.00
N LYS A 127 2.44 -13.37 4.72
CA LYS A 127 3.38 -13.11 3.64
C LYS A 127 2.81 -13.64 2.34
N THR A 128 2.84 -12.80 1.33
CA THR A 128 2.42 -13.10 -0.03
C THR A 128 3.54 -13.83 -0.78
N SER A 129 3.20 -14.50 -1.88
CA SER A 129 4.20 -15.12 -2.77
C SER A 129 5.22 -14.12 -3.33
N ASP A 130 4.86 -12.83 -3.38
CA ASP A 130 5.72 -11.74 -3.85
C ASP A 130 6.64 -11.20 -2.76
N GLY A 131 6.58 -11.76 -1.53
CA GLY A 131 7.45 -11.39 -0.42
C GLY A 131 6.98 -10.19 0.41
N PHE A 132 5.78 -9.68 0.14
CA PHE A 132 5.17 -8.58 0.90
C PHE A 132 4.16 -9.07 1.92
N TYR A 133 3.77 -8.22 2.87
CA TYR A 133 2.89 -8.58 3.97
C TYR A 133 1.53 -7.89 3.87
N VAL A 134 0.49 -8.65 4.20
CA VAL A 134 -0.91 -8.20 4.28
C VAL A 134 -1.53 -8.66 5.60
N SER A 135 -2.40 -7.83 6.18
CA SER A 135 -3.03 -8.18 7.46
C SER A 135 -4.06 -9.29 7.26
N GLY A 136 -3.95 -10.37 8.04
CA GLY A 136 -4.83 -11.52 7.97
C GLY A 136 -6.28 -11.23 8.34
N ASN A 137 -6.54 -10.17 9.10
CA ASN A 137 -7.89 -9.73 9.46
C ASN A 137 -8.74 -9.34 8.24
N TYR A 138 -8.10 -9.05 7.10
CA TYR A 138 -8.75 -8.65 5.86
C TYR A 138 -8.57 -9.70 4.76
N LEU A 139 -8.26 -10.95 5.12
CA LEU A 139 -8.20 -12.06 4.19
C LEU A 139 -9.29 -13.09 4.49
N THR A 140 -9.84 -13.67 3.43
CA THR A 140 -10.86 -14.72 3.49
C THR A 140 -10.58 -15.78 2.44
N SER A 141 -10.94 -17.03 2.71
CA SER A 141 -10.81 -18.13 1.73
C SER A 141 -11.88 -18.09 0.64
N THR A 142 -12.91 -17.26 0.79
CA THR A 142 -14.00 -17.09 -0.19
C THR A 142 -14.27 -15.62 -0.48
N PRO A 143 -14.59 -15.23 -1.72
CA PRO A 143 -14.87 -13.84 -2.05
C PRO A 143 -16.10 -13.31 -1.27
N SER A 144 -16.03 -12.05 -0.86
CA SER A 144 -17.12 -11.36 -0.17
C SER A 144 -18.19 -10.90 -1.17
N THR A 145 -19.45 -11.27 -0.93
CA THR A 145 -20.63 -10.88 -1.73
C THR A 145 -21.02 -9.43 -1.51
#